data_AF-A0A9J6FRP7-F1
#
_entry.id   AF-A0A9J6FRP7-F1
#
_cell.length_a   1.000
_cell.length_b   1.000
_cell.length_c   1.000
_cell.angle_alpha   90.00
_cell.angle_beta   90.00
_cell.angle_gamma   90.00
#
_symmetry.space_group_name_H-M   'P 1'
#
loop_
_entity.id
_entity.type
_entity.pdbx_description
1 polymer ?
#
loop_
_entity_poly.entity_id
_entity_poly.type
_entity_poly.pdbx_seq_one_letter_code
_entity_poly.pdbx_strand_id
1 'polypeptide(L)'
;MPKLLERCQCGKTQNSNESLHSLIWSLAPKERHASLFSVQAAVAEAVAHFNAGNRQASSQILSELSVNSGLHNMKRMAEKDKRRTAQSVRKRASAENVRQALKKRHTGQNKQSDYMPGAY
;
A
#
# COMPACT_ATOMS: atom_id res chain seq x y z
N MET A 1 16.55 21.82 8.82
CA MET A 1 15.91 20.63 8.21
C MET A 1 14.90 21.09 7.16
N PRO A 2 14.87 20.56 5.92
CA PRO A 2 14.05 21.10 4.85
C PRO A 2 12.56 20.78 5.06
N LYS A 3 11.70 21.80 4.90
CA LYS A 3 10.23 21.80 5.04
C LYS A 3 9.51 20.66 4.26
N LEU A 4 10.18 20.08 3.27
CA LEU A 4 9.66 18.98 2.45
C LEU A 4 9.39 17.69 3.24
N LEU A 5 10.18 17.42 4.29
CA LEU A 5 10.08 16.18 5.07
C LEU A 5 9.06 16.25 6.21
N GLU A 6 8.48 17.42 6.46
CA GLU A 6 7.53 17.63 7.56
C GLU A 6 6.26 16.77 7.40
N ARG A 7 5.79 16.58 6.15
CA ARG A 7 4.65 15.68 5.85
C ARG A 7 4.99 14.20 5.96
N CYS A 8 6.28 13.85 5.90
CA CYS A 8 6.78 12.49 6.10
C CYS A 8 6.99 12.15 7.59
N GLN A 9 6.97 13.14 8.49
CA GLN A 9 7.16 12.91 9.94
C GLN A 9 5.98 12.19 10.60
N CYS A 10 4.76 12.36 10.08
CA CYS A 10 3.56 11.76 10.68
C CYS A 10 3.48 10.23 10.51
N GLY A 11 4.43 9.60 9.81
CA GLY A 11 4.46 8.14 9.67
C GLY A 11 3.21 7.54 9.02
N LYS A 12 2.43 8.32 8.24
CA LYS A 12 1.40 7.75 7.36
C LYS A 12 2.11 6.75 6.46
N THR A 13 1.70 5.50 6.51
CA THR A 13 2.46 4.42 5.90
C THR A 13 2.47 4.59 4.39
N GLN A 14 3.65 4.91 3.83
CA GLN A 14 3.92 4.95 2.38
C GLN A 14 3.34 3.73 1.67
N ASN A 15 3.36 2.57 2.33
CA ASN A 15 2.76 1.30 1.90
C ASN A 15 1.28 1.39 1.50
N SER A 16 0.46 2.23 2.14
CA SER A 16 -0.96 2.38 1.79
C SER A 16 -1.15 3.13 0.47
N ASN A 17 -0.42 4.22 0.28
CA ASN A 17 -0.45 5.00 -0.97
C ASN A 17 0.12 4.16 -2.13
N GLU A 18 1.24 3.48 -1.90
CA GLU A 18 1.83 2.55 -2.87
C GLU A 18 0.87 1.42 -3.23
N SER A 19 0.16 0.85 -2.24
CA SER A 19 -0.83 -0.20 -2.46
C SER A 19 -2.01 0.31 -3.30
N LEU A 20 -2.51 1.52 -3.05
CA LEU A 20 -3.59 2.10 -3.84
C LEU A 20 -3.13 2.38 -5.27
N HIS A 21 -1.98 3.01 -5.45
CA HIS A 21 -1.42 3.27 -6.79
C HIS A 21 -1.18 1.97 -7.56
N SER A 22 -0.66 0.93 -6.90
CA SER A 22 -0.46 -0.38 -7.52
C SER A 22 -1.77 -0.97 -8.05
N LEU A 23 -2.88 -0.75 -7.32
CA LEU A 23 -4.20 -1.20 -7.73
C LEU A 23 -4.75 -0.38 -8.91
N ILE A 24 -4.62 0.94 -8.87
CA ILE A 24 -4.99 1.83 -9.98
C ILE A 24 -4.26 1.39 -11.26
N TRP A 25 -2.95 1.20 -11.20
CA TRP A 25 -2.14 0.80 -12.35
C TRP A 25 -2.39 -0.64 -12.83
N SER A 26 -2.93 -1.50 -11.96
CA SER A 26 -3.38 -2.84 -12.37
C SER A 26 -4.67 -2.79 -13.21
N LEU A 27 -5.49 -1.76 -13.02
CA LEU A 27 -6.74 -1.54 -13.78
C LEU A 27 -6.52 -0.67 -15.01
N ALA A 28 -5.74 0.41 -14.88
CA ALA A 28 -5.38 1.33 -15.94
C ALA A 28 -3.85 1.46 -16.03
N PRO A 29 -3.17 0.59 -16.81
CA PRO A 29 -1.71 0.62 -16.95
C PRO A 29 -1.22 1.96 -17.49
N LYS A 30 -0.17 2.52 -16.88
CA LYS A 30 0.37 3.84 -17.24
C LYS A 30 0.98 3.88 -18.66
N GLU A 31 1.37 2.71 -19.17
CA GLU A 31 1.98 2.53 -20.49
C GLU A 31 0.93 2.46 -21.61
N ARG A 32 -0.37 2.43 -21.29
CA ARG A 32 -1.46 2.33 -22.27
C ARG A 32 -2.28 3.60 -22.29
N HIS A 33 -2.60 4.06 -23.49
CA HIS A 33 -3.56 5.14 -23.66
C HIS A 33 -4.96 4.65 -23.30
N ALA A 34 -5.69 5.47 -22.52
CA ALA A 34 -7.07 5.24 -22.14
C ALA A 34 -7.81 6.58 -22.14
N SER A 35 -9.13 6.54 -22.34
CA SER A 35 -9.95 7.75 -22.21
C SER A 35 -9.96 8.27 -20.77
N LEU A 36 -10.21 9.57 -20.58
CA LEU A 36 -10.35 10.16 -19.24
C LEU A 36 -11.40 9.40 -18.41
N PHE A 37 -12.54 9.07 -19.02
CA PHE A 37 -13.61 8.31 -18.38
C PHE A 37 -13.12 6.93 -17.89
N SER A 38 -12.38 6.20 -18.72
CA SER A 38 -11.83 4.89 -18.35
C SER A 38 -10.86 4.99 -17.16
N VAL A 39 -10.02 6.03 -17.13
CA VAL A 39 -9.09 6.26 -16.01
C VAL A 39 -9.86 6.61 -14.74
N GLN A 40 -10.88 7.48 -14.82
CA GLN A 40 -11.72 7.83 -13.69
C GLN A 40 -12.46 6.62 -13.12
N ALA A 41 -13.03 5.78 -13.98
CA ALA A 41 -13.69 4.54 -13.57
C ALA A 41 -12.71 3.59 -12.88
N ALA A 42 -11.51 3.39 -13.44
CA ALA A 42 -10.47 2.56 -12.83
C ALA A 42 -10.02 3.08 -11.46
N VAL A 43 -9.91 4.41 -11.29
CA VAL A 43 -9.59 5.01 -9.99
C VAL A 43 -10.72 4.80 -8.98
N ALA A 44 -11.97 5.02 -9.37
CA ALA A 44 -13.13 4.80 -8.50
C ALA A 44 -13.24 3.33 -8.06
N GLU A 45 -13.07 2.40 -9.00
CA GLU A 45 -13.06 0.97 -8.73
C GLU A 45 -11.88 0.58 -7.81
N ALA A 46 -10.67 1.08 -8.07
CA ALA A 46 -9.51 0.83 -7.20
C ALA A 46 -9.76 1.33 -5.76
N VAL A 47 -10.36 2.51 -5.58
CA VAL A 47 -10.68 3.05 -4.25
C VAL A 47 -11.71 2.16 -3.54
N ALA A 48 -12.75 1.69 -4.25
CA ALA A 48 -13.74 0.78 -3.69
C ALA A 48 -13.09 -0.54 -3.23
N HIS A 49 -12.30 -1.18 -4.09
CA HIS A 49 -11.58 -2.42 -3.76
C HIS A 49 -10.56 -2.23 -2.65
N PHE A 50 -9.87 -1.10 -2.60
CA PHE A 50 -8.89 -0.80 -1.55
C PHE A 50 -9.58 -0.74 -0.18
N ASN A 51 -10.67 0.02 -0.07
CA ASN A 51 -11.36 0.26 1.19
C ASN A 51 -12.27 -0.89 1.63
N ALA A 52 -13.12 -1.41 0.75
CA ALA A 52 -14.12 -2.44 1.08
C ALA A 52 -13.61 -3.88 0.85
N GLY A 53 -12.55 -4.05 0.06
CA GLY A 53 -12.09 -5.36 -0.39
C GLY A 53 -12.77 -5.81 -1.70
N ASN A 54 -12.16 -6.79 -2.35
CA ASN A 54 -12.53 -7.29 -3.68
C ASN A 54 -13.93 -7.90 -3.67
N ARG A 55 -14.25 -8.73 -2.67
CA ARG A 55 -15.55 -9.41 -2.63
C ARG A 55 -16.70 -8.41 -2.53
N GLN A 56 -16.61 -7.47 -1.59
CA GLN A 56 -17.70 -6.51 -1.36
C GLN A 56 -17.82 -5.53 -2.52
N ALA A 57 -16.71 -4.93 -2.95
CA ALA A 57 -16.71 -3.98 -4.05
C ALA A 57 -17.21 -4.61 -5.36
N SER A 58 -16.71 -5.81 -5.73
CA SER A 58 -17.21 -6.49 -6.94
C SER A 58 -18.69 -6.86 -6.83
N SER A 59 -19.16 -7.32 -5.67
CA SER A 59 -20.58 -7.66 -5.49
C SER A 59 -21.48 -6.44 -5.68
N GLN A 60 -21.08 -5.30 -5.14
CA GLN A 60 -21.84 -4.05 -5.27
C GLN A 60 -21.82 -3.54 -6.71
N ILE A 61 -20.64 -3.47 -7.34
CA ILE A 61 -20.50 -3.04 -8.75
C ILE A 61 -21.32 -3.93 -9.68
N LEU A 62 -21.24 -5.25 -9.53
CA LEU A 62 -22.01 -6.18 -10.36
C LEU A 62 -23.52 -6.04 -10.14
N SER A 63 -23.96 -5.82 -8.90
CA SER A 63 -25.36 -5.57 -8.58
C SER A 63 -25.88 -4.30 -9.26
N GLU A 64 -25.12 -3.20 -9.22
CA GLU A 64 -25.48 -1.94 -9.89
C GLU A 64 -25.54 -2.10 -11.42
N LEU A 65 -24.67 -2.94 -11.99
CA LEU A 65 -24.67 -3.27 -13.41
C LEU A 65 -25.73 -4.32 -13.80
N SER A 66 -26.59 -4.75 -12.87
CA SER A 66 -27.58 -5.81 -13.08
C SER A 66 -26.96 -7.14 -13.55
N VAL A 67 -25.72 -7.41 -13.14
CA VAL A 67 -24.98 -8.65 -13.43
C VAL A 67 -24.96 -9.53 -12.19
N ASN A 68 -25.38 -10.79 -12.34
CA ASN A 68 -25.34 -11.74 -11.24
C ASN A 68 -23.90 -12.17 -10.90
N SER A 69 -23.45 -11.89 -9.68
CA SER A 69 -22.18 -12.39 -9.16
C SER A 69 -22.27 -13.89 -8.86
N GLY A 70 -21.95 -14.72 -9.86
CA GLY A 70 -21.94 -16.18 -9.70
C GLY A 70 -20.97 -16.67 -8.60
N LEU A 71 -21.23 -17.89 -8.09
CA LEU A 71 -20.47 -18.50 -6.98
C LEU A 71 -18.95 -18.47 -7.18
N HIS A 72 -18.48 -18.78 -8.39
CA HIS A 72 -17.05 -18.80 -8.72
C HIS A 72 -16.42 -17.41 -8.66
N ASN A 73 -17.15 -16.37 -9.07
CA ASN A 73 -16.69 -14.98 -8.96
C ASN A 73 -16.49 -14.63 -7.48
N MET A 74 -17.50 -14.87 -6.65
CA MET A 74 -17.46 -14.56 -5.21
C MET A 74 -16.39 -15.35 -4.45
N LYS A 75 -16.11 -16.59 -4.86
CA LYS A 75 -14.99 -17.39 -4.34
C LYS A 75 -13.64 -16.77 -4.71
N ARG A 76 -13.45 -16.44 -6.00
CA ARG A 76 -12.21 -15.84 -6.50
C ARG A 76 -11.93 -14.46 -5.87
N MET A 77 -12.95 -13.62 -5.68
CA MET A 77 -12.77 -12.32 -5.03
C MET A 77 -12.38 -12.46 -3.56
N ALA A 78 -12.95 -13.44 -2.85
CA ALA A 78 -12.54 -13.74 -1.47
C ALA A 78 -11.10 -14.23 -1.36
N GLU A 79 -10.67 -15.05 -2.32
CA GLU A 79 -9.30 -15.51 -2.40
C GLU A 79 -8.32 -14.36 -2.62
N LYS A 80 -8.67 -13.40 -3.50
CA LYS A 80 -7.90 -12.16 -3.68
C LYS A 80 -7.79 -11.38 -2.38
N ASP A 81 -8.88 -11.24 -1.62
CA ASP A 81 -8.86 -10.57 -0.32
C ASP A 81 -7.97 -11.27 0.69
N LYS A 82 -8.08 -12.61 0.81
CA LYS A 82 -7.20 -13.42 1.67
C LYS A 82 -5.73 -13.21 1.29
N ARG A 83 -5.41 -13.26 0.00
CA ARG A 83 -4.05 -13.06 -0.51
C ARG A 83 -3.53 -11.66 -0.19
N ARG A 84 -4.36 -10.62 -0.37
CA ARG A 84 -4.03 -9.23 -0.03
C ARG A 84 -3.69 -9.09 1.46
N THR A 85 -4.52 -9.63 2.34
CA THR A 85 -4.29 -9.58 3.79
C THR A 85 -3.02 -10.33 4.18
N ALA A 86 -2.80 -11.53 3.65
CA ALA A 86 -1.58 -12.31 3.91
C ALA A 86 -0.31 -11.57 3.46
N GLN A 87 -0.33 -10.93 2.27
CA GLN A 87 0.78 -10.11 1.81
C GLN A 87 1.02 -8.88 2.71
N SER A 88 -0.05 -8.23 3.18
CA SER A 88 0.05 -7.10 4.10
C SER A 88 0.74 -7.49 5.41
N VAL A 89 0.34 -8.62 6.01
CA VAL A 89 0.97 -9.15 7.23
C VAL A 89 2.45 -9.46 7.00
N ARG A 90 2.81 -10.11 5.89
CA ARG A 90 4.21 -10.42 5.54
C ARG A 90 5.05 -9.15 5.36
N LYS A 91 4.54 -8.16 4.63
CA LYS A 91 5.23 -6.88 4.42
C LYS A 91 5.43 -6.13 5.74
N ARG A 92 4.43 -6.12 6.62
CA ARG A 92 4.52 -5.52 7.95
C ARG A 92 5.59 -6.19 8.81
N ALA A 93 5.60 -7.51 8.88
CA ALA A 93 6.60 -8.26 9.63
C ALA A 93 8.03 -7.96 9.12
N SER A 94 8.21 -7.92 7.79
CA SER A 94 9.49 -7.53 7.18
C SER A 94 9.91 -6.11 7.55
N ALA A 95 8.99 -5.14 7.47
CA ALA A 95 9.27 -3.75 7.85
C ALA A 95 9.60 -3.61 9.35
N GLU A 96 8.93 -4.35 10.23
CA GLU A 96 9.22 -4.40 11.67
C GLU A 96 10.63 -4.96 11.93
N ASN A 97 11.01 -6.04 11.24
CA ASN A 97 12.36 -6.60 11.32
C ASN A 97 13.44 -5.60 10.88
N VAL A 98 13.23 -4.93 9.75
CA VAL A 98 14.13 -3.87 9.26
C VAL A 98 14.23 -2.74 10.29
N ARG A 99 13.10 -2.30 10.86
CA ARG A 99 13.08 -1.24 11.88
C ARG A 99 13.84 -1.66 13.14
N GLN A 100 13.70 -2.91 13.58
CA GLN A 100 14.46 -3.45 14.71
C GLN A 100 15.96 -3.49 14.41
N ALA A 101 16.37 -3.94 13.22
CA ALA A 101 17.77 -3.95 12.80
C ALA A 101 18.38 -2.53 12.77
N LEU A 102 17.64 -1.55 12.22
CA LEU A 102 18.06 -0.15 12.20
C LEU A 102 18.18 0.45 13.61
N LYS A 103 17.23 0.14 14.51
CA LYS A 103 17.33 0.57 15.92
C LYS A 103 18.59 0.02 16.59
N LYS A 104 18.89 -1.27 16.41
CA LYS A 104 20.11 -1.90 16.94
C LYS A 104 21.38 -1.19 16.43
N ARG A 105 21.43 -0.84 15.13
CA ARG A 105 22.55 -0.08 14.54
C ARG A 105 22.71 1.32 15.16
N HIS A 106 21.63 2.07 15.32
CA HIS A 106 21.69 3.40 15.95
C HIS A 106 22.10 3.35 17.42
N THR A 107 21.60 2.39 18.20
CA THR A 107 22.08 2.19 19.58
C THR A 107 23.53 1.73 19.66
N GLY A 108 24.04 1.06 18.62
CA GLY A 108 25.46 0.72 18.49
C GLY A 108 26.34 1.94 18.16
N GLN A 109 25.83 2.88 17.35
CA GLN A 109 26.53 4.13 17.01
C GLN A 109 26.57 5.12 18.19
N ASN A 110 25.57 5.12 19.08
CA ASN A 110 25.59 5.92 20.33
C ASN A 110 26.70 5.51 21.33
N LYS A 111 27.48 4.45 21.05
CA LYS A 111 28.69 4.11 21.82
C LYS A 111 29.99 4.64 21.21
N GLN A 112 29.97 5.17 20.00
CA GLN A 112 31.11 5.92 19.47
C GLN A 112 30.97 7.37 19.96
N SER A 113 31.60 7.66 21.10
CA SER A 113 31.67 9.02 21.65
C SER A 113 32.28 9.95 20.60
N ASP A 114 31.53 10.96 20.18
CA ASP A 114 31.95 12.07 19.31
C ASP A 114 32.88 13.04 20.05
N TYR A 115 33.86 12.50 20.78
CA TYR A 115 34.86 13.26 21.53
C TYR A 115 36.25 12.90 21.00
N MET A 116 36.80 13.79 20.16
CA MET A 116 38.23 13.89 19.88
C MET A 116 38.76 15.13 20.63
N PRO A 117 39.17 14.99 21.90
CA PRO A 117 39.88 16.04 22.62
C PRO A 117 41.38 15.98 22.33
N GLY A 118 41.80 16.81 21.41
CA GLY A 118 43.19 17.00 21.02
C GLY A 118 43.21 18.17 20.07
N ALA A 119 43.10 19.43 20.54
CA ALA A 119 44.04 20.14 21.39
C ALA A 119 45.33 20.49 20.62
N TYR A 120 45.36 21.77 20.23
CA TYR A 120 46.38 22.56 19.52
C TYR A 120 46.51 22.34 18.01
#